data_AF-A0ABD1UJS0-F1
#
_entry.id   AF-A0ABD1UJS0-F1
#
_cell.length_a   1.000
_cell.length_b   1.000
_cell.length_c   1.000
_cell.angle_alpha   90.00
_cell.angle_beta   90.00
_cell.angle_gamma   90.00
#
_symmetry.space_group_name_H-M   'P 1'
#
loop_
_entity.id
_entity.type
_entity.pdbx_description
1 polymer ?
#
loop_
_entity_poly.entity_id
_entity_poly.type
_entity_poly.pdbx_seq_one_letter_code
_entity_poly.pdbx_strand_id
1 'polypeptide(L)'
;MLYNWKYIHKFNYIVVKLGISILFVGLAFRLFYGQSTGFSQVLKTPSVENTHTSPPHVDSLSSDEIPPPQGKCNLFIGDWIPKKIGPIYTNESCSFIPEYQNCMKNGRQDTGYLYWRWNPRGCELPQLDPKRFLGLMRNRSWAFIGDSISQNQVNSLLCILSTVDKAVEVYHDEGYKSRRWVFPSYNVSLSVIWSPFLAEAHIFGDSNGVLTSEIELHLDKLDMNWTKLYKSLDYVVFSSGLWFDRSSIYYEKNTVLGCNYCPKRNLTELGFDFAYRKVLRNVFDYIVASHHKGTIFYRTTTPNHVENGLSNSGKMCNRTEPAREGEVQLPVMNKIFRKIELEEFQKASTRASENGINLKLFDVTPLSLLRIDGHPGPYRFFQPFAEDKNPKIIGDCLHWCLPGPIDSWSDLLMEMVISG
;
A
#
# COMPACT_ATOMS: atom_id res chain seq x y z
N MET A 1 -57.24 46.93 23.57
CA MET A 1 -56.46 45.73 23.17
C MET A 1 -57.37 44.83 22.35
N LEU A 2 -57.20 44.79 21.03
CA LEU A 2 -57.90 43.86 20.15
C LEU A 2 -56.85 42.98 19.48
N TYR A 3 -56.75 41.73 19.92
CA TYR A 3 -55.82 40.73 19.39
C TYR A 3 -56.42 40.11 18.12
N ASN A 4 -55.60 40.03 17.08
CA ASN A 4 -56.02 39.87 15.69
C ASN A 4 -56.20 38.37 15.34
N TRP A 5 -57.44 37.89 15.27
CA TRP A 5 -57.84 36.49 15.01
C TRP A 5 -57.34 35.94 13.65
N LYS A 6 -56.99 36.80 12.68
CA LYS A 6 -56.63 36.38 11.32
C LYS A 6 -55.32 35.58 11.19
N TYR A 7 -54.41 35.65 12.17
CA TYR A 7 -53.11 34.96 12.08
C TYR A 7 -53.17 33.46 12.44
N ILE A 8 -54.08 33.06 13.34
CA ILE A 8 -54.16 31.69 13.84
C ILE A 8 -54.71 30.72 12.78
N HIS A 9 -55.65 31.18 11.94
CA HIS A 9 -56.22 30.35 10.87
C HIS A 9 -55.23 30.04 9.74
N LYS A 10 -54.28 30.94 9.46
CA LYS A 10 -53.30 30.77 8.37
C LYS A 10 -52.22 29.76 8.72
N PHE A 11 -51.84 29.68 10.00
CA PHE A 11 -50.83 28.74 10.49
C PHE A 11 -51.34 27.29 10.45
N ASN A 12 -52.59 27.06 10.87
CA ASN A 12 -53.21 25.74 10.83
C ASN A 12 -53.36 25.19 9.40
N TYR A 13 -53.61 26.05 8.42
CA TYR A 13 -53.75 25.63 7.02
C TYR A 13 -52.42 25.18 6.39
N ILE A 14 -51.29 25.78 6.80
CA ILE A 14 -49.95 25.41 6.33
C ILE A 14 -49.52 24.07 6.95
N VAL A 15 -49.76 23.87 8.24
CA VAL A 15 -49.42 22.62 8.94
C VAL A 15 -50.23 21.44 8.38
N VAL A 16 -51.52 21.63 8.09
CA VAL A 16 -52.35 20.58 7.46
C VAL A 16 -51.87 20.26 6.05
N LYS A 17 -51.48 21.26 5.25
CA LYS A 17 -50.92 21.03 3.90
C LYS A 17 -49.59 20.28 3.94
N LEU A 18 -48.71 20.59 4.89
CA LEU A 18 -47.45 19.86 5.08
C LEU A 18 -47.70 18.41 5.51
N GLY A 19 -48.61 18.18 6.44
CA GLY A 19 -48.99 16.83 6.88
C GLY A 19 -49.55 15.97 5.73
N ILE A 20 -50.42 16.55 4.90
CA ILE A 20 -50.99 15.86 3.73
C ILE A 20 -49.89 15.57 2.69
N SER A 21 -48.97 16.50 2.45
CA SER A 21 -47.87 16.29 1.50
C SER A 21 -46.92 15.16 1.94
N ILE A 22 -46.61 15.07 3.24
CA ILE A 22 -45.77 14.00 3.79
C ILE A 22 -46.46 12.63 3.67
N LEU A 23 -47.77 12.57 3.90
CA LEU A 23 -48.57 11.36 3.69
C LEU A 23 -48.55 10.89 2.23
N PHE A 24 -48.70 11.80 1.26
CA PHE A 24 -48.65 11.46 -0.16
C PHE A 24 -47.26 10.98 -0.60
N VAL A 25 -46.18 11.58 -0.10
CA VAL A 25 -44.81 11.12 -0.39
C VAL A 25 -44.54 9.73 0.22
N GLY A 26 -45.02 9.48 1.46
CA GLY A 26 -44.89 8.17 2.09
C GLY A 26 -45.69 7.06 1.38
N LEU A 27 -46.89 7.37 0.88
CA LEU A 27 -47.71 6.45 0.09
C LEU A 27 -47.08 6.16 -1.28
N ALA A 28 -46.52 7.17 -1.95
CA ALA A 28 -45.78 6.98 -3.20
C ALA A 28 -44.54 6.09 -2.97
N PHE A 29 -43.80 6.30 -1.88
CA PHE A 29 -42.62 5.50 -1.55
C PHE A 29 -42.99 4.02 -1.31
N ARG A 30 -44.11 3.73 -0.65
CA ARG A 30 -44.60 2.35 -0.47
C ARG A 30 -45.09 1.70 -1.76
N LEU A 31 -45.70 2.45 -2.68
CA LEU A 31 -46.15 1.92 -3.96
C LEU A 31 -44.98 1.62 -4.91
N PHE A 32 -43.93 2.44 -4.92
CA PHE A 32 -42.74 2.21 -5.76
C PHE A 32 -41.78 1.15 -5.21
N TYR A 33 -41.70 0.97 -3.88
CA TYR A 33 -40.86 -0.09 -3.27
C TYR A 33 -41.57 -1.41 -2.99
N GLY A 34 -42.91 -1.42 -3.00
CA GLY A 34 -43.73 -2.62 -2.72
C GLY A 34 -43.88 -3.59 -3.90
N GLN A 35 -43.31 -3.30 -5.07
CA GLN A 35 -43.47 -4.10 -6.29
C GLN A 35 -42.19 -4.74 -6.86
N SER A 36 -41.08 -4.77 -6.10
CA SER A 36 -39.88 -5.53 -6.50
C SER A 36 -39.59 -6.69 -5.53
N THR A 37 -40.54 -7.60 -5.40
CA THR A 37 -40.29 -8.94 -4.87
C THR A 37 -40.87 -9.94 -5.85
N GLY A 38 -39.99 -10.60 -6.62
CA GLY A 38 -40.37 -11.75 -7.41
C GLY A 38 -39.52 -11.94 -8.65
N PHE A 39 -38.38 -12.61 -8.53
CA PHE A 39 -37.93 -13.61 -9.50
C PHE A 39 -36.98 -14.58 -8.78
N SER A 40 -37.56 -15.71 -8.36
CA SER A 40 -36.83 -16.92 -8.00
C SER A 40 -36.92 -17.83 -9.22
N GLN A 41 -35.79 -18.06 -9.89
CA GLN A 41 -35.62 -19.25 -10.73
C GLN A 41 -34.39 -19.99 -10.26
N VAL A 42 -34.70 -21.04 -9.50
CA VAL A 42 -33.83 -22.16 -9.16
C VAL A 42 -33.39 -22.83 -10.47
N LEU A 43 -32.12 -22.68 -10.83
CA LEU A 43 -31.47 -23.60 -11.76
C LEU A 43 -30.66 -24.61 -10.93
N LYS A 44 -31.22 -25.82 -10.80
CA LYS A 44 -30.51 -26.98 -10.27
C LYS A 44 -29.39 -27.35 -11.25
N THR A 45 -28.17 -27.47 -10.76
CA THR A 45 -27.07 -28.16 -11.46
C THR A 45 -26.67 -29.39 -10.60
N PRO A 46 -26.37 -30.55 -11.21
CA PRO A 46 -26.33 -31.82 -10.49
C PRO A 46 -25.08 -31.94 -9.63
N SER A 47 -25.25 -32.64 -8.50
CA SER A 47 -24.18 -33.19 -7.67
C SER A 47 -23.24 -34.05 -8.49
N VAL A 48 -21.96 -33.65 -8.55
CA VAL A 48 -20.87 -34.51 -9.04
C VAL A 48 -20.19 -35.15 -7.84
N GLU A 49 -20.08 -36.46 -7.96
CA GLU A 49 -19.65 -37.47 -7.03
C GLU A 49 -18.16 -37.31 -6.65
N ASN A 50 -17.86 -37.54 -5.37
CA ASN A 50 -16.52 -37.51 -4.82
C ASN A 50 -15.63 -38.57 -5.50
N THR A 51 -14.62 -38.12 -6.24
CA THR A 51 -13.50 -38.99 -6.60
C THR A 51 -12.26 -38.49 -5.88
N HIS A 52 -11.79 -39.29 -4.92
CA HIS A 52 -10.49 -39.11 -4.29
C HIS A 52 -9.40 -39.13 -5.35
N THR A 53 -8.74 -37.99 -5.57
CA THR A 53 -7.47 -37.93 -6.29
C THR A 53 -6.49 -37.19 -5.40
N SER A 54 -5.36 -37.85 -5.16
CA SER A 54 -4.24 -37.41 -4.33
C SER A 54 -3.83 -35.96 -4.66
N PRO A 55 -3.45 -35.14 -3.67
CA PRO A 55 -3.04 -33.77 -3.94
C PRO A 55 -1.80 -33.76 -4.84
N PRO A 56 -1.80 -32.98 -5.94
CA PRO A 56 -0.59 -32.76 -6.71
C PRO A 56 0.43 -32.02 -5.85
N HIS A 57 1.68 -32.38 -6.08
CA HIS A 57 2.90 -31.88 -5.46
C HIS A 57 2.84 -30.37 -5.18
N VAL A 58 3.22 -29.99 -3.96
CA VAL A 58 3.38 -28.60 -3.54
C VAL A 58 4.53 -27.98 -4.34
N ASP A 59 4.21 -27.13 -5.32
CA ASP A 59 5.19 -26.20 -5.88
C ASP A 59 5.47 -25.13 -4.81
N SER A 60 6.51 -25.43 -4.02
CA SER A 60 7.18 -24.51 -3.12
C SER A 60 7.64 -23.25 -3.87
N LEU A 61 7.69 -22.12 -3.16
CA LEU A 61 8.14 -20.78 -3.58
C LEU A 61 9.59 -20.68 -4.13
N SER A 62 10.22 -21.79 -4.51
CA SER A 62 11.65 -21.88 -4.80
C SER A 62 12.06 -21.47 -6.23
N SER A 63 11.13 -21.14 -7.15
CA SER A 63 11.52 -20.94 -8.56
C SER A 63 12.00 -19.52 -8.92
N ASP A 64 11.72 -18.50 -8.10
CA ASP A 64 11.96 -17.09 -8.45
C ASP A 64 12.90 -16.38 -7.45
N GLU A 65 13.87 -17.07 -6.87
CA GLU A 65 14.85 -16.46 -5.96
C GLU A 65 16.07 -15.92 -6.72
N ILE A 66 16.51 -14.70 -6.39
CA ILE A 66 17.85 -14.24 -6.79
C ILE A 66 18.81 -14.63 -5.67
N PRO A 67 19.70 -15.62 -5.87
CA PRO A 67 20.60 -16.06 -4.82
C PRO A 67 21.54 -14.92 -4.41
N PRO A 68 21.87 -14.79 -3.10
CA PRO A 68 22.87 -13.83 -2.67
C PRO A 68 24.25 -14.17 -3.26
N PRO A 69 25.17 -13.19 -3.37
CA PRO A 69 26.56 -13.46 -3.71
C PRO A 69 27.16 -14.54 -2.78
N GLN A 70 27.97 -15.46 -3.31
CA GLN A 70 28.58 -16.56 -2.55
C GLN A 70 29.17 -16.08 -1.21
N GLY A 71 28.71 -16.69 -0.12
CA GLY A 71 29.17 -16.42 1.25
C GLY A 71 28.45 -15.28 1.99
N LYS A 72 27.44 -14.62 1.39
CA LYS A 72 26.62 -13.59 2.06
C LYS A 72 25.24 -14.13 2.44
N CYS A 73 24.77 -13.76 3.63
CA CYS A 73 23.43 -14.09 4.12
C CYS A 73 22.35 -13.42 3.27
N ASN A 74 21.27 -14.15 2.97
CA ASN A 74 20.08 -13.57 2.39
C ASN A 74 19.19 -12.98 3.50
N LEU A 75 19.19 -11.65 3.64
CA LEU A 75 18.43 -10.94 4.66
C LEU A 75 16.90 -11.11 4.51
N PHE A 76 16.42 -11.52 3.33
CA PHE A 76 14.99 -11.56 2.98
C PHE A 76 14.36 -12.94 3.15
N ILE A 77 15.15 -13.95 3.50
CA ILE A 77 14.71 -15.32 3.70
C ILE A 77 14.94 -15.70 5.16
N GLY A 78 13.87 -16.03 5.87
CA GLY A 78 13.88 -16.05 7.33
C GLY A 78 12.52 -16.39 7.91
N ASP A 79 12.41 -16.19 9.22
CA ASP A 79 11.20 -16.47 9.99
C ASP A 79 10.83 -15.26 10.85
N TRP A 80 9.54 -15.04 11.04
CA TRP A 80 9.06 -14.16 12.10
C TRP A 80 9.13 -14.89 13.43
N ILE A 81 9.82 -14.29 14.40
CA ILE A 81 9.96 -14.84 15.74
C ILE A 81 9.43 -13.85 16.79
N PRO A 82 8.91 -14.36 17.93
CA PRO A 82 8.45 -13.51 19.01
C PRO A 82 9.58 -12.60 19.54
N LYS A 83 9.25 -11.33 19.77
CA LYS A 83 10.13 -10.33 20.37
C LYS A 83 9.61 -10.00 21.77
N LYS A 84 10.48 -10.07 22.78
CA LYS A 84 10.12 -9.79 24.19
C LYS A 84 9.83 -8.31 24.46
N ILE A 85 10.47 -7.42 23.71
CA ILE A 85 10.37 -5.96 23.88
C ILE A 85 9.44 -5.42 22.80
N GLY A 86 8.52 -4.54 23.19
CA GLY A 86 7.60 -3.89 22.26
C GLY A 86 8.26 -2.93 21.27
N PRO A 87 7.45 -2.17 20.51
CA PRO A 87 7.94 -1.16 19.59
C PRO A 87 8.58 0.01 20.36
N ILE A 88 9.54 0.68 19.72
CA ILE A 88 10.28 1.81 20.34
C ILE A 88 9.48 3.12 20.36
N TYR A 89 8.32 3.13 19.70
CA TYR A 89 7.39 4.25 19.64
C TYR A 89 5.96 3.72 19.73
N THR A 90 5.03 4.61 20.05
CA THR A 90 3.59 4.34 20.16
C THR A 90 2.81 5.43 19.42
N ASN A 91 1.48 5.29 19.41
CA ASN A 91 0.57 6.34 18.93
C ASN A 91 0.66 7.66 19.72
N GLU A 92 1.20 7.64 20.93
CA GLU A 92 1.35 8.82 21.79
C GLU A 92 2.71 9.51 21.58
N SER A 93 3.76 8.75 21.28
CA SER A 93 5.11 9.29 21.14
C SER A 93 5.49 9.73 19.72
N CYS A 94 4.72 9.31 18.70
CA CYS A 94 4.95 9.69 17.31
C CYS A 94 3.74 10.39 16.66
N SER A 95 3.95 11.65 16.24
CA SER A 95 2.95 12.45 15.51
C SER A 95 2.90 12.19 14.00
N PHE A 96 3.82 11.38 13.46
CA PHE A 96 3.89 11.08 12.02
C PHE A 96 2.98 9.92 11.59
N ILE A 97 2.28 9.28 12.54
CA ILE A 97 1.36 8.18 12.24
C ILE A 97 0.05 8.74 11.66
N PRO A 98 -0.29 8.47 10.39
CA PRO A 98 -1.57 8.88 9.83
C PRO A 98 -2.74 8.19 10.53
N GLU A 99 -3.89 8.84 10.57
CA GLU A 99 -5.07 8.32 11.29
C GLU A 99 -5.47 6.92 10.81
N TYR A 100 -5.45 6.66 9.50
CA TYR A 100 -5.84 5.36 8.93
C TYR A 100 -4.82 4.23 9.16
N GLN A 101 -3.61 4.55 9.66
CA GLN A 101 -2.58 3.58 10.07
C GLN A 101 -2.45 3.48 11.60
N ASN A 102 -3.13 4.35 12.35
CA ASN A 102 -3.05 4.43 13.81
C ASN A 102 -4.02 3.43 14.48
N CYS A 103 -3.75 2.14 14.29
CA CYS A 103 -4.63 1.06 14.75
C CYS A 103 -4.89 1.11 16.26
N MET A 104 -3.87 1.45 17.06
CA MET A 104 -3.99 1.60 18.51
C MET A 104 -4.96 2.73 18.87
N LYS A 105 -4.79 3.93 18.31
CA LYS A 105 -5.71 5.07 18.52
C LYS A 105 -7.12 4.75 18.03
N ASN A 106 -7.24 3.96 16.98
CA ASN A 106 -8.51 3.59 16.37
C ASN A 106 -9.25 2.46 17.11
N GLY A 107 -8.72 1.99 18.24
CA GLY A 107 -9.41 1.04 19.13
C GLY A 107 -9.11 -0.43 18.84
N ARG A 108 -8.03 -0.74 18.11
CA ARG A 108 -7.58 -2.13 17.95
C ARG A 108 -7.11 -2.70 19.28
N GLN A 109 -7.75 -3.78 19.73
CA GLN A 109 -7.50 -4.37 21.05
C GLN A 109 -6.37 -5.41 21.04
N ASP A 110 -6.24 -6.20 19.98
CA ASP A 110 -5.16 -7.17 19.85
C ASP A 110 -3.84 -6.46 19.56
N THR A 111 -2.83 -6.70 20.40
CA THR A 111 -1.51 -6.06 20.29
C THR A 111 -0.40 -7.04 19.94
N GLY A 112 -0.71 -8.33 19.81
CA GLY A 112 0.26 -9.40 19.54
C GLY A 112 1.12 -9.13 18.29
N TYR A 113 0.54 -8.49 17.27
CA TYR A 113 1.23 -8.13 16.02
C TYR A 113 2.45 -7.20 16.23
N LEU A 114 2.53 -6.49 17.36
CA LEU A 114 3.63 -5.58 17.70
C LEU A 114 4.89 -6.31 18.21
N TYR A 115 4.74 -7.57 18.64
CA TYR A 115 5.78 -8.32 19.36
C TYR A 115 6.45 -9.37 18.48
N TRP A 116 6.73 -9.01 17.23
CA TRP A 116 7.40 -9.87 16.25
C TRP A 116 8.59 -9.16 15.66
N ARG A 117 9.68 -9.90 15.44
CA ARG A 117 10.84 -9.43 14.68
C ARG A 117 11.18 -10.41 13.56
N TRP A 118 11.71 -9.88 12.47
CA TRP A 118 12.22 -10.70 11.39
C TRP A 118 13.58 -11.29 11.77
N ASN A 119 13.79 -12.57 11.48
CA ASN A 119 15.03 -13.27 11.75
C ASN A 119 15.50 -14.01 10.49
N PRO A 120 16.45 -13.44 9.72
CA PRO A 120 17.01 -14.11 8.56
C PRO A 120 17.63 -15.47 8.91
N ARG A 121 17.51 -16.44 7.99
CA ARG A 121 18.18 -17.73 8.11
C ARG A 121 19.67 -17.55 7.77
N GLY A 122 20.55 -17.86 8.72
CA GLY A 122 22.00 -17.85 8.50
C GLY A 122 22.73 -16.55 8.83
N CYS A 123 22.05 -15.55 9.39
CA CYS A 123 22.70 -14.38 10.00
C CYS A 123 21.83 -13.69 11.04
N GLU A 124 22.46 -12.81 11.83
CA GLU A 124 21.76 -11.92 12.73
C GLU A 124 21.31 -10.65 12.00
N LEU A 125 20.10 -10.18 12.32
CA LEU A 125 19.60 -8.87 11.92
C LEU A 125 19.48 -7.99 13.17
N PRO A 126 20.39 -7.02 13.36
CA PRO A 126 20.28 -6.05 14.44
C PRO A 126 19.05 -5.17 14.25
N GLN A 127 18.39 -4.81 15.35
CA GLN A 127 17.38 -3.76 15.31
C GLN A 127 18.07 -2.41 14.98
N LEU A 128 17.40 -1.58 14.18
CA LEU A 128 17.89 -0.24 13.83
C LEU A 128 18.09 0.58 15.11
N ASP A 129 19.33 1.02 15.33
CA ASP A 129 19.68 2.03 16.32
C ASP A 129 19.52 3.44 15.68
N PRO A 130 18.52 4.23 16.08
CA PRO A 130 18.18 5.49 15.42
C PRO A 130 19.31 6.52 15.53
N LYS A 131 20.07 6.52 16.64
CA LYS A 131 21.20 7.42 16.84
C LYS A 131 22.36 7.04 15.93
N ARG A 132 22.66 5.73 15.82
CA ARG A 132 23.68 5.23 14.90
C ARG A 132 23.31 5.50 13.45
N PHE A 133 22.05 5.25 13.07
CA PHE A 133 21.55 5.53 11.71
C PHE A 133 21.73 7.01 11.35
N LEU A 134 21.21 7.92 12.18
CA LEU A 134 21.35 9.37 11.95
C LEU A 134 22.81 9.82 11.91
N GLY A 135 23.67 9.24 12.75
CA GLY A 135 25.11 9.49 12.75
C GLY A 135 25.79 9.11 11.42
N LEU A 136 25.49 7.92 10.89
CA LEU A 136 26.04 7.43 9.62
C LEU A 136 25.46 8.20 8.42
N MET A 137 24.21 8.62 8.50
CA MET A 137 23.50 9.35 7.44
C MET A 137 23.69 10.86 7.51
N ARG A 138 24.60 11.37 8.35
CA ARG A 138 24.84 12.80 8.50
C ARG A 138 25.11 13.46 7.14
N ASN A 139 24.43 14.57 6.87
CA ASN A 139 24.46 15.31 5.60
C ASN A 139 24.00 14.50 4.38
N ARG A 140 23.21 13.43 4.55
CA ARG A 140 22.69 12.61 3.45
C ARG A 140 21.22 12.91 3.18
N SER A 141 20.83 12.73 1.93
CA SER A 141 19.45 12.86 1.47
C SER A 141 18.87 11.51 1.04
N TRP A 142 17.69 11.21 1.56
CA TRP A 142 16.92 10.01 1.28
C TRP A 142 15.63 10.37 0.55
N ALA A 143 15.24 9.59 -0.46
CA ALA A 143 13.90 9.63 -1.02
C ALA A 143 13.31 8.24 -1.22
N PHE A 144 12.06 8.08 -0.79
CA PHE A 144 11.21 6.93 -1.09
C PHE A 144 10.24 7.36 -2.18
N ILE A 145 10.40 6.78 -3.37
CA ILE A 145 9.66 7.16 -4.58
C ILE A 145 8.71 6.01 -4.92
N GLY A 146 7.41 6.29 -4.89
CA GLY A 146 6.41 5.27 -5.17
C GLY A 146 5.01 5.66 -4.71
N ASP A 147 4.28 4.68 -4.20
CA ASP A 147 2.89 4.78 -3.81
C ASP A 147 2.69 4.96 -2.28
N SER A 148 1.47 4.71 -1.80
CA SER A 148 1.10 4.85 -0.40
C SER A 148 1.83 3.87 0.53
N ILE A 149 2.40 2.77 0.02
CA ILE A 149 3.25 1.88 0.82
C ILE A 149 4.63 2.50 1.04
N SER A 150 5.15 3.29 0.09
CA SER A 150 6.34 4.13 0.34
C SER A 150 6.08 5.16 1.44
N GLN A 151 4.92 5.81 1.42
CA GLN A 151 4.54 6.73 2.50
C GLN A 151 4.43 6.01 3.85
N ASN A 152 3.83 4.81 3.88
CA ASN A 152 3.74 3.99 5.09
C ASN A 152 5.13 3.68 5.67
N GLN A 153 6.10 3.35 4.82
CA GLN A 153 7.48 3.07 5.22
C GLN A 153 8.19 4.32 5.76
N VAL A 154 8.02 5.47 5.08
CA VAL A 154 8.59 6.74 5.54
C VAL A 154 8.00 7.16 6.89
N ASN A 155 6.71 7.01 7.11
CA ASN A 155 6.08 7.32 8.39
C ASN A 155 6.64 6.46 9.54
N SER A 156 6.83 5.16 9.31
CA SER A 156 7.52 4.26 10.25
C SER A 156 8.93 4.76 10.57
N LEU A 157 9.73 5.05 9.54
CA LEU A 157 11.11 5.50 9.72
C LEU A 157 11.18 6.87 10.43
N LEU A 158 10.28 7.80 10.10
CA LEU A 158 10.15 9.08 10.81
C LEU A 158 9.87 8.87 12.30
N CYS A 159 8.96 7.97 12.66
CA CYS A 159 8.68 7.63 14.06
C CYS A 159 9.90 7.06 14.78
N ILE A 160 10.59 6.11 14.14
CA ILE A 160 11.79 5.47 14.68
C ILE A 160 12.89 6.50 14.94
N LEU A 161 13.22 7.34 13.96
CA LEU A 161 14.29 8.33 14.08
C LEU A 161 13.93 9.51 15.00
N SER A 162 12.63 9.86 15.10
CA SER A 162 12.12 10.93 15.96
C SER A 162 12.12 10.59 17.46
N THR A 163 12.60 9.40 17.82
CA THR A 163 12.98 9.06 19.20
C THR A 163 14.31 9.71 19.61
N VAL A 164 15.14 10.13 18.65
CA VAL A 164 16.46 10.73 18.87
C VAL A 164 16.53 12.20 18.43
N ASP A 165 15.99 12.54 17.26
CA ASP A 165 15.99 13.91 16.75
C ASP A 165 14.65 14.21 16.09
N LYS A 166 13.97 15.29 16.48
CA LYS A 166 12.63 15.58 15.95
C LYS A 166 12.74 16.05 14.51
N ALA A 167 12.08 15.32 13.61
CA ALA A 167 12.02 15.70 12.20
C ALA A 167 11.18 16.99 12.01
N VAL A 168 11.70 17.93 11.23
CA VAL A 168 11.01 19.15 10.84
C VAL A 168 10.58 19.03 9.38
N GLU A 169 9.30 19.21 9.10
CA GLU A 169 8.81 19.26 7.73
C GLU A 169 9.25 20.57 7.06
N VAL A 170 9.91 20.46 5.92
CA VAL A 170 10.46 21.61 5.18
C VAL A 170 9.83 21.79 3.80
N TYR A 171 9.07 20.80 3.34
CA TYR A 171 8.34 20.86 2.07
C TYR A 171 7.20 19.86 2.06
N HIS A 172 6.10 20.25 1.43
CA HIS A 172 5.06 19.37 0.93
C HIS A 172 4.51 19.94 -0.39
N ASP A 173 3.97 19.07 -1.25
CA ASP A 173 3.14 19.51 -2.36
C ASP A 173 1.73 19.93 -1.86
N GLU A 174 0.92 20.53 -2.74
CA GLU A 174 -0.43 21.02 -2.41
C GLU A 174 -1.32 19.91 -1.82
N GLY A 175 -1.17 18.67 -2.31
CA GLY A 175 -1.92 17.51 -1.88
C GLY A 175 -1.32 16.72 -0.71
N TYR A 176 -0.19 17.17 -0.15
CA TYR A 176 0.57 16.48 0.90
C TYR A 176 0.94 15.02 0.57
N LYS A 177 1.06 14.69 -0.71
CA LYS A 177 1.46 13.36 -1.19
C LYS A 177 2.97 13.24 -1.25
N SER A 178 3.64 14.28 -1.74
CA SER A 178 5.11 14.40 -1.70
C SER A 178 5.52 15.33 -0.58
N ARG A 179 6.42 14.88 0.29
CA ARG A 179 6.83 15.62 1.49
C ARG A 179 8.30 15.41 1.79
N ARG A 180 8.93 16.36 2.47
CA ARG A 180 10.33 16.27 2.92
C ARG A 180 10.47 16.77 4.34
N TRP A 181 11.22 16.00 5.12
CA TRP A 181 11.61 16.33 6.48
C TRP A 181 13.13 16.41 6.61
N VAL A 182 13.59 17.18 7.58
CA VAL A 182 15.00 17.28 7.96
C VAL A 182 15.14 16.96 9.45
N PHE A 183 16.14 16.15 9.79
CA PHE A 183 16.61 15.91 11.15
C PHE A 183 17.74 16.91 11.46
N PRO A 184 17.46 18.04 12.15
CA PRO A 184 18.37 19.18 12.16
C PRO A 184 19.71 18.91 12.82
N SER A 185 19.74 18.05 13.85
CA SER A 185 20.96 17.74 14.61
C SER A 185 22.00 16.96 13.77
N TYR A 186 21.53 16.32 12.70
CA TYR A 186 22.33 15.48 11.81
C TYR A 186 22.33 15.96 10.36
N ASN A 187 21.50 16.95 10.02
CA ASN A 187 21.28 17.41 8.64
C ASN A 187 20.99 16.23 7.69
N VAL A 188 20.16 15.28 8.14
CA VAL A 188 19.65 14.19 7.29
C VAL A 188 18.31 14.61 6.75
N SER A 189 18.10 14.50 5.43
CA SER A 189 16.78 14.72 4.85
C SER A 189 16.13 13.41 4.43
N LEU A 190 14.83 13.30 4.69
CA LEU A 190 14.01 12.16 4.33
C LEU A 190 12.83 12.68 3.51
N SER A 191 12.64 12.15 2.30
CA SER A 191 11.55 12.54 1.42
C SER A 191 10.68 11.34 1.07
N VAL A 192 9.37 11.57 0.96
CA VAL A 192 8.47 10.72 0.18
C VAL A 192 8.10 11.48 -1.08
N ILE A 193 8.23 10.85 -2.25
CA ILE A 193 7.87 11.44 -3.54
C ILE A 193 6.76 10.58 -4.14
N TRP A 194 5.57 11.17 -4.27
CA TRP A 194 4.42 10.46 -4.81
C TRP A 194 4.59 10.25 -6.32
N SER A 195 4.82 9.00 -6.69
CA SER A 195 4.94 8.56 -8.07
C SER A 195 4.50 7.09 -8.16
N PRO A 196 3.20 6.79 -7.99
CA PRO A 196 2.71 5.42 -7.84
C PRO A 196 2.97 4.53 -9.07
N PHE A 197 3.14 5.15 -10.25
CA PHE A 197 3.50 4.46 -11.47
C PHE A 197 4.99 4.57 -11.82
N LEU A 198 5.76 5.45 -11.16
CA LEU A 198 7.12 5.88 -11.54
C LEU A 198 7.22 6.60 -12.91
N ALA A 199 6.12 6.62 -13.67
CA ALA A 199 5.94 7.26 -14.96
C ALA A 199 4.90 8.39 -14.89
N GLU A 200 4.89 9.26 -15.90
CA GLU A 200 3.93 10.35 -16.03
C GLU A 200 2.51 9.77 -16.11
N ALA A 201 1.68 10.15 -15.14
CA ALA A 201 0.31 9.66 -15.03
C ALA A 201 -0.64 10.77 -14.59
N HIS A 202 -1.77 10.90 -15.28
CA HIS A 202 -2.87 11.74 -14.85
C HIS A 202 -3.88 10.87 -14.07
N ILE A 203 -3.95 11.13 -12.77
CA ILE A 203 -4.81 10.39 -11.83
C ILE A 203 -5.97 11.29 -11.47
N PHE A 204 -7.16 10.94 -11.96
CA PHE A 204 -8.39 11.66 -11.68
C PHE A 204 -9.12 10.99 -10.52
N GLY A 205 -9.02 11.55 -9.32
CA GLY A 205 -9.68 11.00 -8.15
C GLY A 205 -9.63 11.92 -6.94
N ASP A 206 -10.41 11.57 -5.93
CA ASP A 206 -10.46 12.31 -4.67
C ASP A 206 -9.27 11.97 -3.75
N SER A 207 -9.18 12.67 -2.61
CA SER A 207 -8.15 12.44 -1.58
C SER A 207 -8.21 11.04 -0.97
N ASN A 208 -9.34 10.34 -1.10
CA ASN A 208 -9.54 8.98 -0.60
C ASN A 208 -9.11 7.91 -1.62
N GLY A 209 -8.62 8.32 -2.80
CA GLY A 209 -8.17 7.43 -3.86
C GLY A 209 -9.32 6.81 -4.67
N VAL A 210 -10.52 7.38 -4.60
CA VAL A 210 -11.65 7.01 -5.46
C VAL A 210 -11.46 7.68 -6.81
N LEU A 211 -11.30 6.87 -7.86
CA LEU A 211 -11.13 7.37 -9.22
C LEU A 211 -12.45 7.90 -9.78
N THR A 212 -12.40 9.07 -10.40
CA THR A 212 -13.53 9.68 -11.12
C THR A 212 -13.49 9.40 -12.62
N SER A 213 -12.33 8.98 -13.15
CA SER A 213 -12.16 8.47 -14.52
C SER A 213 -10.97 7.52 -14.60
N GLU A 214 -10.77 6.87 -15.75
CA GLU A 214 -9.61 6.03 -16.00
C GLU A 214 -8.31 6.84 -15.88
N ILE A 215 -7.26 6.20 -15.38
CA ILE A 215 -5.93 6.82 -15.27
C ILE A 215 -5.33 6.93 -16.67
N GLU A 216 -4.77 8.07 -17.02
CA GLU A 216 -3.99 8.21 -18.26
C GLU A 216 -2.51 8.02 -17.92
N LEU A 217 -1.91 6.93 -18.41
CA LEU A 217 -0.53 6.54 -18.09
C LEU A 217 0.34 6.60 -19.34
N HIS A 218 1.38 7.45 -19.31
CA HIS A 218 2.37 7.54 -20.38
C HIS A 218 3.51 6.55 -20.13
N LEU A 219 3.56 5.48 -20.91
CA LEU A 219 4.51 4.39 -20.70
C LEU A 219 5.95 4.76 -21.09
N ASP A 220 6.13 5.76 -21.93
CA ASP A 220 7.43 6.21 -22.46
C ASP A 220 8.01 7.44 -21.74
N LYS A 221 7.31 7.97 -20.72
CA LYS A 221 7.73 9.16 -19.98
C LYS A 221 7.84 8.87 -18.49
N LEU A 222 9.04 9.06 -17.94
CA LEU A 222 9.27 8.96 -16.49
C LEU A 222 8.73 10.19 -15.77
N ASP A 223 8.26 10.01 -14.54
CA ASP A 223 7.67 11.10 -13.77
C ASP A 223 8.71 12.18 -13.42
N MET A 224 8.40 13.42 -13.77
CA MET A 224 9.24 14.59 -13.50
C MET A 224 9.44 14.88 -12.01
N ASN A 225 8.51 14.45 -11.15
CA ASN A 225 8.59 14.70 -9.71
C ASN A 225 9.84 14.12 -9.07
N TRP A 226 10.24 12.93 -9.50
CA TRP A 226 11.44 12.28 -8.98
C TRP A 226 12.66 12.45 -9.89
N THR A 227 12.50 12.42 -11.22
CA THR A 227 13.65 12.51 -12.14
C THR A 227 14.42 13.82 -11.99
N LYS A 228 13.73 14.94 -11.71
CA LYS A 228 14.37 16.25 -11.46
C LYS A 228 15.20 16.30 -10.17
N LEU A 229 14.91 15.42 -9.22
CA LEU A 229 15.58 15.34 -7.91
C LEU A 229 16.60 14.20 -7.86
N TYR A 230 16.47 13.19 -8.73
CA TYR A 230 17.22 11.95 -8.67
C TYR A 230 18.73 12.13 -8.46
N LYS A 231 19.33 13.10 -9.15
CA LYS A 231 20.77 13.35 -9.09
C LYS A 231 21.27 13.96 -7.79
N SER A 232 20.43 14.62 -7.01
CA SER A 232 20.81 15.24 -5.75
C SER A 232 20.59 14.34 -4.53
N LEU A 233 20.07 13.12 -4.73
CA LEU A 233 19.76 12.17 -3.67
C LEU A 233 20.96 11.28 -3.35
N ASP A 234 21.26 11.00 -2.09
CA ASP A 234 22.31 10.04 -1.71
C ASP A 234 21.78 8.60 -1.68
N TYR A 235 20.51 8.45 -1.27
CA TYR A 235 19.84 7.17 -1.15
C TYR A 235 18.43 7.25 -1.75
N VAL A 236 18.10 6.30 -2.62
CA VAL A 236 16.83 6.29 -3.35
C VAL A 236 16.18 4.92 -3.23
N VAL A 237 14.95 4.87 -2.73
CA VAL A 237 14.17 3.63 -2.64
C VAL A 237 12.98 3.76 -3.60
N PHE A 238 13.08 3.09 -4.75
CA PHE A 238 11.97 2.98 -5.70
C PHE A 238 11.04 1.84 -5.30
N SER A 239 9.75 2.03 -5.51
CA SER A 239 8.76 0.96 -5.44
C SER A 239 7.53 1.29 -6.28
N SER A 240 6.83 0.25 -6.74
CA SER A 240 5.61 0.38 -7.53
C SER A 240 4.86 -0.95 -7.51
N GLY A 241 3.58 -0.98 -7.90
CA GLY A 241 2.81 -2.23 -7.90
C GLY A 241 1.33 -2.06 -8.16
N LEU A 242 0.51 -2.24 -7.12
CA LEU A 242 -0.95 -2.40 -7.20
C LEU A 242 -1.70 -1.25 -7.89
N TRP A 243 -1.09 -0.09 -8.08
CA TRP A 243 -1.66 0.98 -8.90
C TRP A 243 -1.85 0.58 -10.37
N PHE A 244 -1.01 -0.31 -10.91
CA PHE A 244 -1.12 -0.81 -12.28
C PHE A 244 -2.35 -1.69 -12.52
N ASP A 245 -2.92 -2.30 -11.49
CA ASP A 245 -4.15 -3.08 -11.58
C ASP A 245 -5.39 -2.19 -11.83
N ARG A 246 -5.27 -0.87 -11.64
CA ARG A 246 -6.39 0.05 -11.85
C ARG A 246 -6.70 0.24 -13.33
N SER A 247 -7.96 0.54 -13.62
CA SER A 247 -8.42 0.90 -14.96
C SER A 247 -7.62 2.09 -15.48
N SER A 248 -6.97 1.92 -16.62
CA SER A 248 -6.05 2.90 -17.19
C SER A 248 -6.00 2.85 -18.71
N ILE A 249 -5.78 4.00 -19.32
CA ILE A 249 -5.51 4.17 -20.74
C ILE A 249 -4.01 4.41 -20.89
N TYR A 250 -3.38 3.64 -21.77
CA TYR A 250 -1.95 3.69 -22.01
C TYR A 250 -1.62 4.57 -23.20
N TYR A 251 -0.69 5.48 -22.98
CA TYR A 251 -0.16 6.38 -23.98
C TYR A 251 1.31 6.06 -24.27
N GLU A 252 1.69 6.18 -25.53
CA GLU A 252 3.08 6.19 -25.97
C GLU A 252 3.23 7.24 -27.07
N LYS A 253 4.25 8.09 -26.99
CA LYS A 253 4.43 9.22 -27.93
C LYS A 253 3.16 10.08 -28.07
N ASN A 254 2.47 10.30 -26.95
CA ASN A 254 1.20 11.01 -26.86
C ASN A 254 0.04 10.41 -27.70
N THR A 255 0.14 9.14 -28.09
CA THR A 255 -0.92 8.41 -28.80
C THR A 255 -1.42 7.26 -27.94
N VAL A 256 -2.72 6.97 -28.00
CA VAL A 256 -3.30 5.84 -27.27
C VAL A 256 -2.77 4.53 -27.86
N LEU A 257 -2.13 3.73 -27.01
CA LEU A 257 -1.57 2.42 -27.34
C LEU A 257 -2.52 1.28 -26.98
N GLY A 258 -3.27 1.43 -25.88
CA GLY A 258 -4.19 0.41 -25.37
C GLY A 258 -4.66 0.76 -23.97
N CYS A 259 -5.05 -0.24 -23.18
CA CYS A 259 -5.57 -0.03 -21.83
C CYS A 259 -5.32 -1.21 -20.90
N ASN A 260 -5.61 -1.00 -19.61
CA ASN A 260 -5.97 -2.03 -18.65
C ASN A 260 -7.41 -1.83 -18.19
N TYR A 261 -8.23 -2.88 -18.30
CA TYR A 261 -9.64 -2.92 -17.95
C TYR A 261 -10.44 -1.73 -18.49
N CYS A 262 -10.72 -1.73 -19.79
CA CYS A 262 -11.53 -0.69 -20.45
C CYS A 262 -12.74 -1.24 -21.23
N PRO A 263 -13.69 -1.95 -20.57
CA PRO A 263 -14.73 -2.74 -21.24
C PRO A 263 -15.73 -1.93 -22.09
N LYS A 264 -15.76 -0.61 -21.94
CA LYS A 264 -16.68 0.30 -22.66
C LYS A 264 -15.99 1.11 -23.75
N ARG A 265 -14.69 0.88 -23.99
CA ARG A 265 -13.92 1.60 -25.00
C ARG A 265 -13.46 0.63 -26.08
N ASN A 266 -13.40 1.11 -27.32
CA ASN A 266 -12.81 0.35 -28.42
C ASN A 266 -11.28 0.50 -28.42
N LEU A 267 -10.63 0.03 -27.34
CA LEU A 267 -9.18 0.05 -27.17
C LEU A 267 -8.68 -1.37 -26.97
N THR A 268 -7.44 -1.63 -27.38
CA THR A 268 -6.79 -2.92 -27.16
C THR A 268 -6.48 -3.11 -25.67
N GLU A 269 -6.99 -4.20 -25.09
CA GLU A 269 -6.65 -4.64 -23.74
C GLU A 269 -5.22 -5.20 -23.75
N LEU A 270 -4.28 -4.46 -23.16
CA LEU A 270 -2.87 -4.85 -23.06
C LEU A 270 -2.54 -5.45 -21.70
N GLY A 271 -3.37 -5.20 -20.69
CA GLY A 271 -3.18 -5.70 -19.33
C GLY A 271 -2.22 -4.84 -18.50
N PHE A 272 -2.30 -5.00 -17.18
CA PHE A 272 -1.43 -4.31 -16.23
C PHE A 272 0.03 -4.76 -16.32
N ASP A 273 0.27 -6.04 -16.63
CA ASP A 273 1.58 -6.67 -16.68
C ASP A 273 2.45 -6.11 -17.83
N PHE A 274 1.82 -5.82 -18.97
CA PHE A 274 2.47 -5.14 -20.09
C PHE A 274 3.00 -3.77 -19.69
N ALA A 275 2.13 -2.92 -19.13
CA ALA A 275 2.50 -1.57 -18.72
C ALA A 275 3.52 -1.58 -17.59
N TYR A 276 3.34 -2.44 -16.59
CA TYR A 276 4.24 -2.55 -15.45
C TYR A 276 5.65 -2.93 -15.87
N ARG A 277 5.79 -3.97 -16.71
CA ARG A 277 7.09 -4.40 -17.24
C ARG A 277 7.76 -3.30 -18.05
N LYS A 278 7.00 -2.62 -18.91
CA LYS A 278 7.55 -1.55 -19.76
C LYS A 278 8.04 -0.36 -18.94
N VAL A 279 7.26 0.06 -17.94
CA VAL A 279 7.65 1.18 -17.07
C VAL A 279 8.85 0.81 -16.20
N LEU A 280 8.87 -0.37 -15.58
CA LEU A 280 10.03 -0.81 -14.79
C LEU A 280 11.31 -0.88 -15.63
N ARG A 281 11.21 -1.39 -16.87
CA ARG A 281 12.34 -1.37 -17.80
C ARG A 281 12.86 0.05 -18.02
N ASN A 282 11.97 1.00 -18.32
CA ASN A 282 12.35 2.39 -18.56
C ASN A 282 12.98 3.04 -17.32
N VAL A 283 12.46 2.76 -16.12
CA VAL A 283 13.03 3.23 -14.85
C VAL A 283 14.44 2.67 -14.65
N PHE A 284 14.62 1.37 -14.84
CA PHE A 284 15.93 0.75 -14.69
C PHE A 284 16.93 1.20 -15.76
N ASP A 285 16.51 1.35 -17.01
CA ASP A 285 17.34 1.89 -18.08
C ASP A 285 17.81 3.31 -17.75
N TYR A 286 16.93 4.16 -17.20
CA TYR A 286 17.29 5.48 -16.71
C TYR A 286 18.31 5.42 -15.57
N ILE A 287 18.10 4.55 -14.57
CA ILE A 287 19.04 4.37 -13.45
C ILE A 287 20.42 3.95 -13.96
N VAL A 288 20.49 2.93 -14.83
CA VAL A 288 21.72 2.39 -15.40
C VAL A 288 22.47 3.41 -16.25
N ALA A 289 21.75 4.20 -17.05
CA ALA A 289 22.33 5.24 -17.90
C ALA A 289 22.71 6.51 -17.13
N SER A 290 22.28 6.64 -15.87
CA SER A 290 22.43 7.90 -15.16
C SER A 290 23.89 8.22 -14.82
N HIS A 291 24.76 7.26 -14.50
CA HIS A 291 26.04 7.50 -13.80
C HIS A 291 25.88 8.17 -12.42
N HIS A 292 24.71 8.02 -11.78
CA HIS A 292 24.50 8.50 -10.42
C HIS A 292 25.32 7.69 -9.40
N LYS A 293 25.87 8.36 -8.38
CA LYS A 293 26.77 7.76 -7.37
C LYS A 293 26.10 7.41 -6.05
N GLY A 294 24.84 7.77 -5.87
CA GLY A 294 24.05 7.35 -4.70
C GLY A 294 23.80 5.85 -4.68
N THR A 295 23.20 5.39 -3.59
CA THR A 295 22.74 4.00 -3.45
C THR A 295 21.26 3.91 -3.82
N ILE A 296 20.94 3.08 -4.80
CA ILE A 296 19.59 2.87 -5.30
C ILE A 296 19.09 1.51 -4.81
N PHE A 297 17.89 1.51 -4.24
CA PHE A 297 17.15 0.32 -3.89
C PHE A 297 15.90 0.23 -4.76
N TYR A 298 15.59 -0.97 -5.22
CA TYR A 298 14.25 -1.30 -5.72
C TYR A 298 13.57 -2.21 -4.70
N ARG A 299 12.50 -1.72 -4.07
CA ARG A 299 11.71 -2.47 -3.10
C ARG A 299 10.60 -3.23 -3.82
N THR A 300 10.56 -4.54 -3.64
CA THR A 300 9.53 -5.39 -4.22
C THR A 300 8.13 -5.10 -3.69
N THR A 301 7.11 -5.45 -4.48
CA THR A 301 5.71 -5.32 -4.10
C THR A 301 5.36 -6.09 -2.84
N THR A 302 4.38 -5.59 -2.09
CA THR A 302 3.82 -6.29 -0.93
C THR A 302 2.41 -6.76 -1.23
N PRO A 303 2.02 -7.97 -0.82
CA PRO A 303 0.67 -8.48 -1.06
C PRO A 303 -0.38 -7.73 -0.25
N ASN A 304 -1.58 -7.63 -0.82
CA ASN A 304 -2.79 -7.35 -0.08
C ASN A 304 -3.37 -8.66 0.47
N HIS A 305 -3.60 -8.74 1.77
CA HIS A 305 -4.08 -9.98 2.40
C HIS A 305 -5.59 -9.97 2.55
N VAL A 306 -6.31 -10.39 1.52
CA VAL A 306 -7.76 -10.58 1.62
C VAL A 306 -8.04 -12.06 1.85
N GLU A 307 -8.55 -12.41 3.03
CA GLU A 307 -9.03 -13.77 3.32
C GLU A 307 -10.57 -13.83 3.28
N ASN A 308 -11.10 -15.01 2.97
CA ASN A 308 -12.52 -15.28 2.73
C ASN A 308 -13.47 -14.62 3.75
N GLY A 309 -14.47 -13.89 3.25
CA GLY A 309 -15.74 -13.64 3.91
C GLY A 309 -16.85 -14.26 3.05
N LEU A 310 -17.70 -15.09 3.65
CA LEU A 310 -18.92 -15.57 2.99
C LEU A 310 -19.67 -14.37 2.41
N SER A 311 -20.28 -14.57 1.24
CA SER A 311 -21.33 -13.73 0.65
C SER A 311 -22.11 -12.97 1.75
N ASN A 312 -21.83 -11.65 1.85
CA ASN A 312 -22.39 -10.64 2.75
C ASN A 312 -21.53 -10.08 3.92
N SER A 313 -20.32 -10.57 4.20
CA SER A 313 -19.35 -9.86 5.07
C SER A 313 -18.14 -9.41 4.26
N GLY A 314 -17.76 -8.13 4.37
CA GLY A 314 -16.72 -7.49 3.57
C GLY A 314 -15.37 -8.22 3.62
N LYS A 315 -14.55 -7.99 2.59
CA LYS A 315 -13.15 -8.45 2.53
C LYS A 315 -12.40 -8.05 3.81
N MET A 316 -11.81 -9.02 4.52
CA MET A 316 -11.18 -8.82 5.83
C MET A 316 -9.82 -9.53 5.93
N CYS A 317 -8.97 -9.02 6.84
CA CYS A 317 -7.63 -9.52 7.20
C CYS A 317 -7.58 -9.69 8.73
N ASN A 318 -8.33 -10.65 9.25
CA ASN A 318 -8.65 -10.73 10.69
C ASN A 318 -7.67 -11.58 11.51
N ARG A 319 -6.55 -12.02 10.91
CA ARG A 319 -5.54 -12.75 11.68
C ARG A 319 -4.92 -11.83 12.73
N THR A 320 -4.55 -12.41 13.86
CA THR A 320 -3.91 -11.71 14.98
C THR A 320 -2.47 -12.17 15.21
N GLU A 321 -2.00 -13.15 14.42
CA GLU A 321 -0.66 -13.70 14.44
C GLU A 321 -0.13 -13.87 12.99
N PRO A 322 1.20 -13.82 12.79
CA PRO A 322 1.83 -14.09 11.50
C PRO A 322 1.50 -15.50 10.98
N ALA A 323 1.42 -15.63 9.67
CA ALA A 323 1.41 -16.93 9.02
C ALA A 323 2.80 -17.57 9.04
N ARG A 324 2.84 -18.91 8.96
CA ARG A 324 4.08 -19.66 8.77
C ARG A 324 4.44 -19.79 7.29
N GLU A 325 5.72 -20.05 7.01
CA GLU A 325 6.17 -20.39 5.65
C GLU A 325 5.35 -21.56 5.10
N GLY A 326 4.80 -21.38 3.89
CA GLY A 326 3.93 -22.36 3.22
C GLY A 326 2.45 -22.34 3.64
N GLU A 327 2.08 -21.60 4.70
CA GLU A 327 0.68 -21.51 5.15
C GLU A 327 -0.17 -20.61 4.24
N VAL A 328 0.45 -19.58 3.67
CA VAL A 328 -0.20 -18.63 2.76
C VAL A 328 0.55 -18.56 1.44
N GLN A 329 -0.22 -18.41 0.36
CA GLN A 329 0.34 -18.25 -0.97
C GLN A 329 0.22 -16.82 -1.44
N LEU A 330 1.23 -16.37 -2.18
CA LEU A 330 1.18 -15.07 -2.83
C LEU A 330 -0.01 -15.03 -3.82
N PRO A 331 -0.88 -14.01 -3.77
CA PRO A 331 -1.97 -13.87 -4.72
C PRO A 331 -1.46 -13.85 -6.17
N VAL A 332 -2.26 -14.35 -7.12
CA VAL A 332 -1.85 -14.49 -8.54
C VAL A 332 -1.31 -13.19 -9.11
N MET A 333 -1.98 -12.06 -8.85
CA MET A 333 -1.51 -10.75 -9.32
C MET A 333 -0.15 -10.37 -8.72
N ASN A 334 0.05 -10.60 -7.42
CA ASN A 334 1.32 -10.34 -6.77
C ASN A 334 2.44 -11.28 -7.25
N LYS A 335 2.14 -12.53 -7.65
CA LYS A 335 3.09 -13.41 -8.33
C LYS A 335 3.54 -12.81 -9.66
N ILE A 336 2.61 -12.24 -10.44
CA ILE A 336 2.93 -11.56 -11.71
C ILE A 336 3.80 -10.33 -11.47
N PHE A 337 3.42 -9.45 -10.53
CA PHE A 337 4.24 -8.28 -10.17
C PHE A 337 5.64 -8.70 -9.77
N ARG A 338 5.77 -9.58 -8.76
CA ARG A 338 7.06 -10.07 -8.27
C ARG A 338 7.93 -10.66 -9.38
N LYS A 339 7.35 -11.49 -10.26
CA LYS A 339 8.08 -12.06 -11.39
C LYS A 339 8.66 -10.97 -12.30
N ILE A 340 7.85 -9.98 -12.67
CA ILE A 340 8.31 -8.86 -13.51
C ILE A 340 9.41 -8.05 -12.80
N GLU A 341 9.23 -7.76 -11.52
CA GLU A 341 10.20 -7.01 -10.69
C GLU A 341 11.57 -7.69 -10.71
N LEU A 342 11.60 -8.99 -10.42
CA LEU A 342 12.85 -9.75 -10.34
C LEU A 342 13.50 -9.93 -11.73
N GLU A 343 12.72 -10.20 -12.77
CA GLU A 343 13.24 -10.34 -14.13
C GLU A 343 13.83 -9.03 -14.67
N GLU A 344 13.15 -7.89 -14.52
CA GLU A 344 13.68 -6.61 -15.00
C GLU A 344 14.80 -6.09 -14.08
N PHE A 345 14.74 -6.33 -12.76
CA PHE A 345 15.84 -6.02 -11.85
C PHE A 345 17.10 -6.81 -12.21
N GLN A 346 16.99 -8.11 -12.47
CA GLN A 346 18.15 -8.94 -12.83
C GLN A 346 18.82 -8.49 -14.14
N LYS A 347 18.03 -8.05 -15.14
CA LYS A 347 18.56 -7.46 -16.37
C LYS A 347 19.27 -6.13 -16.13
N ALA A 348 18.77 -5.36 -15.17
CA ALA A 348 19.33 -4.06 -14.81
C ALA A 348 20.58 -4.19 -13.93
N SER A 349 20.62 -5.13 -12.99
CA SER A 349 21.68 -5.29 -12.00
C SER A 349 23.03 -5.61 -12.65
N THR A 350 23.05 -6.48 -13.67
CA THR A 350 24.27 -6.77 -14.45
C THR A 350 24.83 -5.51 -15.09
N ARG A 351 23.98 -4.75 -15.81
CA ARG A 351 24.38 -3.50 -16.50
C ARG A 351 24.73 -2.39 -15.51
N ALA A 352 24.04 -2.33 -14.38
CA ALA A 352 24.32 -1.38 -13.30
C ALA A 352 25.72 -1.63 -12.73
N SER A 353 26.09 -2.89 -12.47
CA SER A 353 27.41 -3.28 -12.00
C SER A 353 28.51 -2.86 -12.99
N GLU A 354 28.32 -3.15 -14.28
CA GLU A 354 29.24 -2.75 -15.36
C GLU A 354 29.44 -1.22 -15.43
N ASN A 355 28.36 -0.46 -15.17
CA ASN A 355 28.39 1.01 -15.18
C ASN A 355 28.78 1.63 -13.81
N GLY A 356 29.11 0.82 -12.81
CA GLY A 356 29.45 1.28 -11.46
C GLY A 356 28.29 1.97 -10.73
N ILE A 357 27.05 1.57 -11.00
CA ILE A 357 25.82 2.01 -10.33
C ILE A 357 25.55 1.07 -9.15
N ASN A 358 25.37 1.64 -7.95
CA ASN A 358 25.02 0.86 -6.77
C ASN A 358 23.51 0.59 -6.71
N LEU A 359 23.06 -0.42 -7.45
CA LEU A 359 21.67 -0.87 -7.49
C LEU A 359 21.47 -2.14 -6.67
N LYS A 360 20.59 -2.10 -5.67
CA LYS A 360 20.30 -3.19 -4.74
C LYS A 360 18.82 -3.59 -4.77
N LEU A 361 18.56 -4.90 -4.70
CA LEU A 361 17.20 -5.40 -4.53
C LEU A 361 16.85 -5.38 -3.05
N PHE A 362 15.75 -4.71 -2.70
CA PHE A 362 15.20 -4.70 -1.35
C PHE A 362 13.95 -5.59 -1.31
N ASP A 363 14.17 -6.90 -1.18
CA ASP A 363 13.13 -7.90 -1.40
C ASP A 363 12.23 -8.13 -0.18
N VAL A 364 11.24 -7.26 0.01
CA VAL A 364 10.36 -7.33 1.19
C VAL A 364 9.14 -8.23 1.03
N THR A 365 8.80 -8.67 -0.19
CA THR A 365 7.60 -9.51 -0.42
C THR A 365 7.54 -10.75 0.47
N PRO A 366 8.61 -11.57 0.63
CA PRO A 366 8.52 -12.84 1.36
C PRO A 366 8.15 -12.65 2.83
N LEU A 367 8.87 -11.76 3.54
CA LEU A 367 8.56 -11.50 4.95
C LEU A 367 7.20 -10.80 5.12
N SER A 368 6.81 -9.93 4.19
CA SER A 368 5.53 -9.22 4.28
C SER A 368 4.34 -10.13 4.01
N LEU A 369 4.47 -11.14 3.15
CA LEU A 369 3.44 -12.15 2.90
C LEU A 369 2.99 -12.86 4.18
N LEU A 370 3.89 -13.00 5.17
CA LEU A 370 3.60 -13.70 6.40
C LEU A 370 2.88 -12.83 7.44
N ARG A 371 2.65 -11.53 7.17
CA ARG A 371 2.22 -10.55 8.18
C ARG A 371 0.78 -10.08 8.06
N ILE A 372 -0.14 -10.99 7.73
CA ILE A 372 -1.58 -10.70 7.64
C ILE A 372 -2.09 -9.96 8.90
N ASP A 373 -1.52 -10.28 10.07
CA ASP A 373 -1.83 -9.71 11.37
C ASP A 373 -1.53 -8.21 11.50
N GLY A 374 -0.64 -7.66 10.69
CA GLY A 374 -0.20 -6.28 10.84
C GLY A 374 -1.00 -5.23 10.07
N HIS A 375 -2.05 -5.63 9.36
CA HIS A 375 -2.90 -4.70 8.61
C HIS A 375 -3.89 -3.95 9.51
N PRO A 376 -4.27 -2.69 9.18
CA PRO A 376 -5.30 -1.97 9.92
C PRO A 376 -6.66 -2.67 9.91
N GLY A 377 -7.02 -3.32 8.80
CA GLY A 377 -8.34 -3.91 8.63
C GLY A 377 -9.44 -2.87 8.89
N PRO A 378 -10.45 -3.16 9.72
CA PRO A 378 -11.50 -2.20 10.07
C PRO A 378 -10.98 -1.00 10.87
N TYR A 379 -9.85 -1.16 11.58
CA TYR A 379 -9.22 -0.11 12.38
C TYR A 379 -8.45 0.92 11.55
N ARG A 380 -8.71 0.99 10.23
CA ARG A 380 -8.46 2.19 9.42
C ARG A 380 -9.37 3.36 9.80
N PHE A 381 -10.51 3.08 10.43
CA PHE A 381 -11.47 4.07 10.92
C PHE A 381 -11.40 4.12 12.43
N PHE A 382 -11.70 5.28 13.02
CA PHE A 382 -11.70 5.45 14.47
C PHE A 382 -12.85 4.66 15.10
N GLN A 383 -12.53 3.77 16.05
CA GLN A 383 -13.50 3.03 16.86
C GLN A 383 -14.59 2.34 16.01
N PRO A 384 -14.22 1.49 15.02
CA PRO A 384 -15.14 1.02 13.99
C PRO A 384 -16.31 0.20 14.53
N PHE A 385 -16.18 -0.36 15.74
CA PHE A 385 -17.17 -1.22 16.39
C PHE A 385 -17.89 -0.57 17.59
N ALA A 386 -17.74 0.74 17.80
CA ALA A 386 -18.31 1.41 18.97
C ALA A 386 -19.85 1.54 18.90
N GLU A 387 -20.39 1.84 17.72
CA GLU A 387 -21.83 2.03 17.51
C GLU A 387 -22.54 0.74 17.06
N ASP A 388 -21.88 -0.05 16.20
CA ASP A 388 -22.37 -1.33 15.69
C ASP A 388 -21.28 -2.39 15.88
N LYS A 389 -21.64 -3.54 16.45
CA LYS A 389 -20.70 -4.66 16.62
C LYS A 389 -20.42 -5.40 15.30
N ASN A 390 -21.26 -5.24 14.28
CA ASN A 390 -21.14 -5.90 12.97
C ASN A 390 -21.26 -4.90 11.80
N PRO A 391 -20.45 -3.84 11.76
CA PRO A 391 -20.55 -2.81 10.75
C PRO A 391 -20.11 -3.36 9.39
N LYS A 392 -20.78 -2.95 8.31
CA LYS A 392 -20.37 -3.30 6.94
C LYS A 392 -19.20 -2.44 6.49
N ILE A 393 -18.03 -2.67 7.06
CA ILE A 393 -16.79 -1.92 6.77
C ILE A 393 -15.90 -2.75 5.83
N ILE A 394 -15.39 -2.10 4.79
CA ILE A 394 -14.30 -2.66 3.99
C ILE A 394 -12.99 -2.32 4.71
N GLY A 395 -12.33 -3.36 5.24
CA GLY A 395 -11.06 -3.20 5.94
C GLY A 395 -9.93 -2.80 5.00
N ASP A 396 -8.91 -2.12 5.54
CA ASP A 396 -7.65 -1.92 4.86
C ASP A 396 -6.72 -3.11 5.07
N CYS A 397 -6.59 -3.95 4.05
CA CYS A 397 -5.70 -5.11 4.06
C CYS A 397 -4.50 -4.92 3.11
N LEU A 398 -4.12 -3.66 2.88
CA LEU A 398 -3.03 -3.26 2.00
C LEU A 398 -1.95 -2.52 2.79
N HIS A 399 -2.33 -1.50 3.56
CA HIS A 399 -1.41 -0.73 4.39
C HIS A 399 -1.12 -1.44 5.71
N TRP A 400 -0.16 -0.92 6.48
CA TRP A 400 0.32 -1.50 7.71
C TRP A 400 0.02 -0.59 8.89
N CYS A 401 -0.39 -1.19 10.02
CA CYS A 401 -0.44 -0.49 11.29
C CYS A 401 0.94 0.10 11.64
N LEU A 402 0.93 1.27 12.29
CA LEU A 402 2.11 1.87 12.88
C LEU A 402 1.89 2.09 14.38
N PRO A 403 2.81 1.65 15.27
CA PRO A 403 3.90 0.69 14.99
C PRO A 403 3.39 -0.65 14.44
N GLY A 404 4.26 -1.42 13.79
CA GLY A 404 3.86 -2.67 13.14
C GLY A 404 4.93 -3.34 12.27
N PRO A 405 4.56 -4.30 11.40
CA PRO A 405 5.52 -5.14 10.67
C PRO A 405 6.50 -4.36 9.79
N ILE A 406 6.04 -3.23 9.26
CA ILE A 406 6.82 -2.37 8.37
C ILE A 406 8.03 -1.73 9.09
N ASP A 407 8.06 -1.71 10.43
CA ASP A 407 9.22 -1.28 11.20
C ASP A 407 10.45 -2.16 10.92
N SER A 408 10.26 -3.48 10.74
CA SER A 408 11.34 -4.42 10.40
C SER A 408 11.99 -4.14 9.04
N TRP A 409 11.32 -3.41 8.14
CA TRP A 409 11.94 -2.98 6.89
C TRP A 409 13.06 -1.98 7.13
N SER A 410 12.97 -1.19 8.21
CA SER A 410 14.03 -0.26 8.58
C SER A 410 15.27 -1.01 9.11
N ASP A 411 15.08 -2.10 9.86
CA ASP A 411 16.16 -2.98 10.30
C ASP A 411 16.91 -3.55 9.09
N LEU A 412 16.18 -4.11 8.12
CA LEU A 412 16.75 -4.63 6.87
C LEU A 412 17.47 -3.56 6.06
N LEU A 413 16.84 -2.40 5.87
CA LEU A 413 17.41 -1.31 5.08
C LEU A 413 18.71 -0.78 5.70
N MET A 414 18.75 -0.66 7.03
CA MET A 414 19.95 -0.26 7.77
C MET A 414 21.09 -1.27 7.57
N GLU A 415 20.79 -2.56 7.69
CA GLU A 415 21.78 -3.62 7.46
C GLU A 415 22.33 -3.59 6.01
N MET A 416 21.46 -3.41 5.02
CA MET A 416 21.87 -3.28 3.61
C MET A 416 22.76 -2.06 3.33
N VAL A 417 22.62 -1.00 4.13
CA VAL A 417 23.44 0.22 4.01
C VAL A 417 24.78 0.06 4.71
N ILE A 418 24.83 -0.61 5.86
CA ILE A 418 26.09 -0.83 6.59
C ILE A 418 26.94 -1.91 5.90
N SER A 419 26.32 -2.98 5.44
CA SER A 419 27.01 -4.21 5.04
C SER A 419 27.27 -4.34 3.53
N GLY A 420 27.01 -3.30 2.74
CA GLY A 420 27.20 -3.36 1.29
C GLY A 420 27.69 -2.09 0.64
#